data_AF-A0A7Y0L6A9-F1
#
_entry.id   AF-A0A7Y0L6A9-F1
#
_cell.length_a   1.000
_cell.length_b   1.000
_cell.length_c   1.000
_cell.angle_alpha   90.00
_cell.angle_beta   90.00
_cell.angle_gamma   90.00
#
_symmetry.space_group_name_H-M   'P 1'
#
loop_
_entity.id
_entity.type
_entity.pdbx_description
1 polymer ?
#
loop_
_entity_poly.entity_id
_entity_poly.type
_entity_poly.pdbx_seq_one_letter_code
_entity_poly.pdbx_strand_id
1 'polypeptide(L)'
;MARLQTVLDDLAAQTGCPPTVILESTGPYHVPVVRFLEDHGYAYILLNPLIPYQAKQSSLRKVKTDAVDAYRLGQLFYKEELAPVRRRGKQLLDLRHLTR
;
A
#
# COMPACT_ATOMS: atom_id res chain seq x y z
N MET A 1 1.14 -11.46 -10.37
CA MET A 1 1.64 -10.07 -10.50
C MET A 1 1.45 -9.50 -11.91
N ALA A 2 1.48 -10.29 -12.99
CA ALA A 2 1.26 -9.80 -14.36
C ALA A 2 0.00 -8.91 -14.54
N ARG A 3 -1.13 -9.29 -13.93
CA ARG A 3 -2.37 -8.48 -13.98
C ARG A 3 -2.22 -7.12 -13.29
N LEU A 4 -1.45 -7.02 -12.21
CA LEU A 4 -1.21 -5.76 -11.51
C LEU A 4 -0.37 -4.82 -12.39
N GLN A 5 0.67 -5.37 -13.03
CA GLN A 5 1.50 -4.64 -13.99
C GLN A 5 0.66 -4.01 -15.09
N THR A 6 -0.16 -4.83 -15.79
CA THR A 6 -1.02 -4.35 -16.88
C THR A 6 -1.93 -3.21 -16.43
N VAL A 7 -2.56 -3.34 -15.26
CA VAL A 7 -3.46 -2.30 -14.74
C VAL A 7 -2.69 -1.00 -14.44
N LEU A 8 -1.49 -1.08 -13.86
CA LEU A 8 -0.68 0.10 -13.55
C LEU A 8 -0.18 0.79 -14.83
N ASP A 9 0.20 0.02 -15.84
CA ASP A 9 0.66 0.53 -17.13
C ASP A 9 -0.50 1.18 -17.92
N ASP A 10 -1.67 0.55 -17.92
CA ASP A 10 -2.88 1.09 -18.54
C ASP A 10 -3.30 2.41 -17.85
N LEU A 11 -3.20 2.48 -16.52
CA LEU A 11 -3.47 3.70 -15.78
C LEU A 11 -2.46 4.80 -16.11
N ALA A 12 -1.17 4.47 -16.16
CA ALA A 12 -0.13 5.43 -16.52
C ALA A 12 -0.33 5.99 -17.94
N ALA A 13 -0.76 5.14 -18.87
CA ALA A 13 -1.07 5.53 -20.24
C ALA A 13 -2.29 6.46 -20.32
N GLN A 14 -3.31 6.23 -19.48
CA GLN A 14 -4.53 7.06 -19.46
C GLN A 14 -4.35 8.40 -18.76
N THR A 15 -3.58 8.46 -17.67
CA THR A 15 -3.39 9.67 -16.88
C THR A 15 -2.18 10.50 -17.31
N GLY A 16 -1.26 9.92 -18.09
CA GLY A 16 -0.01 10.55 -18.50
C GLY A 16 0.99 10.72 -17.35
N CYS A 17 0.73 10.13 -16.18
CA CYS A 17 1.57 10.23 -14.99
C CYS A 17 1.71 8.87 -14.29
N PRO A 18 2.86 8.58 -13.65
CA PRO A 18 3.07 7.31 -12.98
C PRO A 18 2.12 7.15 -11.78
N PRO A 19 1.39 6.03 -11.67
CA PRO A 19 0.47 5.80 -10.56
C PRO A 19 1.24 5.62 -9.24
N THR A 20 0.63 6.08 -8.14
CA THR A 20 1.09 5.81 -6.78
C THR A 20 0.18 4.79 -6.12
N VAL A 21 0.75 3.72 -5.56
CA VAL A 21 -0.01 2.62 -4.96
C VAL A 21 -0.08 2.77 -3.44
N ILE A 22 -1.25 2.55 -2.84
CA ILE A 22 -1.43 2.68 -1.39
C ILE A 22 -1.87 1.34 -0.81
N LEU A 23 -1.21 0.92 0.26
CA LEU A 23 -1.37 -0.40 0.86
C LEU A 23 -1.42 -0.28 2.38
N GLU A 24 -2.24 -1.11 3.02
CA GLU A 24 -2.17 -1.36 4.46
C GLU A 24 -1.22 -2.53 4.74
N SER A 25 -0.33 -2.39 5.73
CA SER A 25 0.58 -3.46 6.16
C SER A 25 -0.18 -4.53 6.96
N THR A 26 -0.94 -5.40 6.28
CA THR A 26 -1.64 -6.52 6.92
C THR A 26 -0.72 -7.74 7.04
N GLY A 27 -0.01 -7.85 8.16
CA GLY A 27 0.88 -9.00 8.42
C GLY A 27 1.95 -9.19 7.32
N PRO A 28 2.44 -10.40 7.03
CA PRO A 28 3.48 -10.63 6.03
C PRO A 28 2.98 -10.51 4.57
N TYR A 29 1.66 -10.39 4.34
CA TYR A 29 1.05 -10.42 3.00
C TYR A 29 1.41 -9.23 2.12
N HIS A 30 1.77 -8.08 2.72
CA HIS A 30 2.18 -6.91 1.95
C HIS A 30 3.59 -7.06 1.34
N VAL A 31 4.44 -7.94 1.89
CA VAL A 31 5.87 -8.05 1.51
C VAL A 31 6.06 -8.41 0.03
N PRO A 32 5.38 -9.42 -0.54
CA PRO A 32 5.53 -9.74 -1.97
C PRO A 32 5.04 -8.62 -2.90
N VAL A 33 4.00 -7.89 -2.49
CA VAL A 33 3.45 -6.76 -3.28
C VAL A 33 4.41 -5.59 -3.26
N VAL A 34 4.94 -5.24 -2.09
CA VAL A 34 5.96 -4.18 -1.94
C VAL A 34 7.20 -4.50 -2.77
N ARG A 35 7.73 -5.74 -2.67
CA ARG A 35 8.88 -6.16 -3.48
C ARG A 35 8.63 -6.00 -4.97
N PHE A 36 7.46 -6.43 -5.44
CA PHE A 36 7.07 -6.26 -6.84
C PHE A 36 7.07 -4.78 -7.27
N LEU A 37 6.47 -3.90 -6.46
CA LEU A 37 6.41 -2.46 -6.75
C LEU A 37 7.81 -1.83 -6.75
N GLU A 38 8.68 -2.22 -5.81
CA GLU A 38 10.07 -1.77 -5.75
C GLU A 38 10.88 -2.22 -6.97
N ASP A 39 10.75 -3.48 -7.39
CA ASP A 39 11.48 -4.05 -8.52
C ASP A 39 11.09 -3.39 -9.86
N HIS A 40 9.85 -2.91 -9.97
CA HIS A 40 9.35 -2.21 -11.16
C HIS A 40 9.40 -0.67 -11.03
N GLY A 41 9.92 -0.15 -9.91
CA GLY A 41 10.13 1.29 -9.72
C GLY A 41 8.87 2.11 -9.44
N TYR A 42 7.75 1.48 -9.06
CA TYR A 42 6.52 2.19 -8.71
C TYR A 42 6.62 2.90 -7.35
N ALA A 43 6.02 4.09 -7.26
CA ALA A 43 5.85 4.78 -5.99
C ALA A 43 4.74 4.10 -5.18
N TYR A 44 4.97 3.93 -3.87
CA TYR A 44 3.93 3.40 -2.98
C TYR A 44 3.95 4.03 -1.59
N ILE A 45 2.78 3.96 -0.93
CA ILE A 45 2.57 4.36 0.46
C ILE A 45 2.15 3.11 1.24
N LEU A 46 2.93 2.75 2.25
CA LEU A 46 2.61 1.67 3.16
C LEU A 46 2.14 2.25 4.49
N LEU A 47 0.88 1.99 4.83
CA LEU A 47 0.26 2.46 6.07
C LEU A 47 0.31 1.38 7.16
N ASN A 48 0.49 1.81 8.40
CA ASN A 48 0.40 0.92 9.56
C ASN A 48 -1.07 0.52 9.78
N PRO A 49 -1.40 -0.77 9.95
CA PRO A 49 -2.77 -1.26 10.20
C PRO A 49 -3.45 -0.66 11.45
N LEU A 50 -2.70 0.05 12.30
CA LEU A 50 -3.25 0.72 13.48
C LEU A 50 -3.95 2.06 13.18
N ILE A 51 -3.64 2.73 12.05
CA ILE A 51 -4.25 4.02 11.70
C ILE A 51 -5.73 3.87 11.30
N PRO A 52 -6.13 2.85 10.49
CA PRO A 52 -7.54 2.61 10.20
C PRO A 52 -8.33 2.06 11.38
N TYR A 53 -7.66 1.58 12.44
CA TYR A 53 -8.29 0.98 13.61
C TYR A 53 -8.65 2.01 14.68
N GLN A 54 -7.84 3.07 14.87
CA GLN A 54 -8.14 4.14 15.82
C GLN A 54 -9.35 4.98 15.39
N ALA A 55 -9.61 5.13 14.09
CA ALA A 55 -10.86 5.72 13.58
C ALA A 55 -12.10 4.79 13.73
N LYS A 56 -11.92 3.52 14.13
CA LYS A 56 -12.97 2.49 14.24
C LYS A 56 -13.52 2.31 15.67
N GLN A 57 -13.10 3.09 16.68
CA GLN A 57 -13.59 2.92 18.05
C GLN A 57 -15.07 3.28 18.27
N SER A 58 -15.82 3.78 17.28
CA SER A 58 -17.24 4.16 17.47
C SER A 58 -18.30 3.20 16.93
N SER A 59 -17.97 2.05 16.31
CA SER A 59 -19.04 1.10 15.94
C SER A 59 -18.61 -0.37 15.92
N LEU A 60 -19.22 -1.16 16.82
CA LEU A 60 -19.19 -2.62 16.86
C LEU A 60 -19.52 -3.23 15.49
N ARG A 61 -18.66 -4.17 15.05
CA ARG A 61 -18.77 -5.07 13.88
C ARG A 61 -19.52 -4.52 12.65
N LYS A 62 -18.85 -3.64 11.90
CA LYS A 62 -19.12 -3.55 10.44
C LYS A 62 -18.20 -4.53 9.72
N VAL A 63 -18.77 -5.35 8.83
CA VAL A 63 -18.02 -6.30 7.99
C VAL A 63 -16.92 -5.52 7.25
N LYS A 64 -15.67 -5.91 7.46
CA LYS A 64 -14.54 -5.41 6.68
C LYS A 64 -14.63 -6.09 5.31
N THR A 65 -14.91 -5.33 4.26
CA THR A 65 -14.82 -5.80 2.87
C THR A 65 -13.66 -5.11 2.19
N ASP A 66 -12.91 -5.86 1.38
CA ASP A 66 -11.71 -5.35 0.71
C ASP A 66 -12.00 -4.08 -0.11
N ALA A 67 -13.17 -3.99 -0.74
CA ALA A 67 -13.58 -2.81 -1.50
C ALA A 67 -13.79 -1.56 -0.63
N VAL A 68 -14.40 -1.72 0.55
CA VAL A 68 -14.65 -0.60 1.47
C VAL A 68 -13.35 -0.13 2.12
N ASP A 69 -12.48 -1.07 2.48
CA ASP A 69 -11.18 -0.72 3.05
C ASP A 69 -10.26 -0.08 1.98
N ALA A 70 -10.25 -0.54 0.72
CA ALA A 70 -9.54 0.11 -0.39
C ALA A 70 -10.04 1.54 -0.66
N TYR A 71 -11.36 1.74 -0.67
CA TYR A 71 -11.95 3.07 -0.85
C TYR A 71 -11.56 4.03 0.29
N ARG A 72 -11.55 3.57 1.53
CA ARG A 72 -11.10 4.36 2.69
C ARG A 72 -9.64 4.76 2.58
N LEU A 73 -8.77 3.85 2.14
CA LEU A 73 -7.36 4.15 1.90
C LEU A 73 -7.21 5.25 0.85
N GLY A 74 -7.98 5.18 -0.24
CA GLY A 74 -8.02 6.25 -1.24
C GLY A 74 -8.53 7.57 -0.68
N GLN A 75 -9.59 7.57 0.11
CA GLN A 75 -10.08 8.80 0.76
C GLN A 75 -9.06 9.42 1.71
N LEU A 76 -8.32 8.59 2.46
CA LEU A 76 -7.28 9.06 3.37
C LEU A 76 -6.16 9.77 2.60
N PHE A 77 -5.74 9.22 1.47
CA PHE A 77 -4.72 9.83 0.62
C PHE A 77 -5.07 11.23 0.12
N TYR A 78 -6.34 11.48 -0.21
CA TYR A 78 -6.77 12.80 -0.66
C TYR A 78 -7.06 13.78 0.50
N LYS A 79 -7.24 13.28 1.72
CA LYS A 79 -7.57 14.10 2.90
C LYS A 79 -6.35 14.47 3.75
N GLU A 80 -5.37 13.57 3.84
CA GLU A 80 -4.15 13.76 4.60
C GLU A 80 -2.98 13.98 3.64
N GLU A 81 -2.01 14.82 4.04
CA GLU A 81 -0.73 14.94 3.35
C GLU A 81 0.15 13.70 3.60
N LEU A 82 -0.31 12.54 3.09
CA LEU A 82 0.44 11.28 3.18
C LEU A 82 1.63 11.39 2.22
N ALA A 83 2.80 11.64 2.78
CA ALA A 83 4.04 11.62 2.01
C ALA A 83 4.28 10.19 1.47
N PRO A 84 4.60 10.02 0.18
CA PRO A 84 5.06 8.74 -0.35
C PRO A 84 6.21 8.21 0.50
N VAL A 85 6.14 6.92 0.86
CA VAL A 85 7.21 6.31 1.66
C VAL A 85 8.48 6.38 0.82
N ARG A 86 9.39 7.28 1.19
CA ARG A 86 10.71 7.36 0.57
C ARG A 86 11.41 6.04 0.83
N ARG A 87 11.73 5.33 -0.26
CA ARG A 87 12.55 4.12 -0.37
C ARG A 87 13.30 3.80 0.94
N ARG A 88 12.68 3.05 1.85
CA ARG A 88 13.46 2.40 2.91
C ARG A 88 14.11 1.22 2.22
N GLY A 89 15.35 1.43 1.77
CA GLY A 89 16.04 0.53 0.87
C GLY A 89 15.93 -0.93 1.31
N LYS A 90 15.77 -1.82 0.32
CA LYS A 90 15.75 -3.30 0.38
C LYS A 90 16.53 -3.90 1.56
N GLN A 91 17.68 -3.32 1.89
CA GLN A 91 18.55 -3.67 3.02
C GLN A 91 17.82 -3.86 4.36
N LEU A 92 16.84 -3.02 4.71
CA LEU A 92 16.23 -3.06 6.05
C LEU A 92 15.24 -4.23 6.25
N LEU A 93 14.64 -4.73 5.16
CA LEU A 93 13.79 -5.92 5.18
C LEU A 93 14.63 -7.20 5.20
N ASP A 94 15.73 -7.23 4.44
CA ASP A 94 16.62 -8.39 4.33
C ASP A 94 17.42 -8.64 5.63
N LEU A 95 17.75 -7.59 6.39
CA LEU A 95 18.43 -7.71 7.69
C LEU A 95 17.65 -8.58 8.71
N ARG A 96 16.31 -8.65 8.63
CA ARG A 96 15.51 -9.50 9.55
C ARG A 96 15.69 -10.99 9.29
N HIS A 97 16.14 -11.37 8.10
CA HIS A 97 16.39 -12.76 7.73
C HIS A 97 17.79 -13.23 8.17
N LEU A 98 18.67 -12.32 8.60
CA LEU A 98 20.04 -12.62 9.03
C LEU A 98 20.18 -12.88 10.54
N THR A 99 19.11 -12.68 11.33
CA THR A 99 19.12 -12.93 12.78
C THR A 99 18.34 -14.19 13.16
N ARG A 100 18.45 -15.27 12.36
CA ARG A 100 17.87 -16.58 12.70
C ARG A 100 18.94 -17.57 13.12
#